data_AF-A0A6I3E2F4-F1
#
_entry.id   AF-A0A6I3E2F4-F1
#
_cell.length_a   1.000
_cell.length_b   1.000
_cell.length_c   1.000
_cell.angle_alpha   90.00
_cell.angle_beta   90.00
_cell.angle_gamma   90.00
#
_symmetry.space_group_name_H-M   'P 1'
#
loop_
_entity.id
_entity.type
_entity.pdbx_description
1 polymer ?
#
loop_
_entity_poly.entity_id
_entity_poly.type
_entity_poly.pdbx_seq_one_letter_code
_entity_poly.pdbx_strand_id
1 'polypeptide(L)'
;EGDKQDYAKIARVIYNRLKIDMPLQMNTTVEYAAKLRGQIRMSYKQLEINSKYNTYLNRGLPPSPIGSPGEDAMRAAVNPENGDWLYFITVKPQDTRFTNSFSQFNIWANEFRANEKAGLFK
;
A
#
# COMPACT_ATOMS: atom_id res chain seq x y z
N GLU A 1 -3.16 7.90 -1.93
CA GLU A 1 -2.44 6.70 -2.41
C GLU A 1 -2.53 6.67 -3.94
N GLY A 2 -1.68 5.89 -4.61
CA GLY A 2 -1.38 5.97 -6.04
C GLY A 2 -2.57 6.10 -6.99
N ASP A 3 -2.30 6.68 -8.16
CA ASP A 3 -3.28 7.02 -9.18
C ASP A 3 -3.56 5.83 -10.11
N LYS A 4 -4.53 5.98 -11.04
CA LYS A 4 -4.87 4.93 -12.00
C LYS A 4 -3.66 4.37 -12.76
N GLN A 5 -2.69 5.24 -13.07
CA GLN A 5 -1.43 4.87 -13.73
C GLN A 5 -0.53 3.96 -12.89
N ASP A 6 -0.69 3.97 -11.56
CA ASP A 6 0.12 3.22 -10.61
C ASP A 6 -0.45 1.82 -10.33
N TYR A 7 -1.72 1.56 -10.65
CA TYR A 7 -2.42 0.33 -10.24
C TYR A 7 -1.72 -0.94 -10.70
N ALA A 8 -1.21 -0.98 -11.94
CA ALA A 8 -0.53 -2.17 -12.47
C ALA A 8 0.78 -2.48 -11.72
N LYS A 9 1.52 -1.45 -11.30
CA LYS A 9 2.74 -1.59 -10.49
C LYS A 9 2.43 -1.96 -9.04
N ILE A 10 1.38 -1.37 -8.45
CA ILE A 10 0.91 -1.74 -7.11
C ILE A 10 0.48 -3.21 -7.08
N ALA A 11 -0.28 -3.67 -8.09
CA ALA A 11 -0.64 -5.07 -8.24
C ALA A 11 0.60 -5.96 -8.32
N ARG A 12 1.63 -5.57 -9.10
CA ARG A 12 2.90 -6.28 -9.15
C ARG A 12 3.58 -6.40 -7.80
N VAL A 13 3.63 -5.32 -7.00
CA VAL A 13 4.19 -5.35 -5.63
C VAL A 13 3.47 -6.39 -4.77
N ILE A 14 2.14 -6.43 -4.83
CA ILE A 14 1.34 -7.43 -4.07
C ILE A 14 1.74 -8.85 -4.50
N TYR A 15 1.77 -9.15 -5.79
CA TYR A 15 2.18 -10.46 -6.29
C TYR A 15 3.61 -10.83 -5.89
N ASN A 16 4.55 -9.89 -5.98
CA ASN A 16 5.94 -10.12 -5.61
C ASN A 16 6.08 -10.44 -4.12
N ARG A 17 5.37 -9.70 -3.26
CA ARG A 17 5.35 -9.98 -1.81
C ARG A 17 4.74 -11.34 -1.50
N LEU A 18 3.59 -11.67 -2.10
CA LEU A 18 2.96 -12.99 -1.92
C LEU A 18 3.89 -14.14 -2.33
N LYS A 19 4.62 -13.98 -3.45
CA LYS A 19 5.56 -14.99 -3.95
C LYS A 19 6.69 -15.31 -2.98
N ILE A 20 7.13 -14.33 -2.19
CA ILE A 20 8.22 -14.49 -1.22
C ILE A 20 7.72 -14.57 0.23
N ASP A 21 6.42 -14.81 0.42
CA ASP A 21 5.75 -14.84 1.72
C ASP A 21 5.91 -13.53 2.53
N MET A 22 6.22 -12.39 1.92
CA MET A 22 6.34 -11.11 2.64
C MET A 22 4.94 -10.58 3.05
N PRO A 23 4.75 -10.07 4.29
CA PRO A 23 3.50 -9.43 4.70
C PRO A 23 3.14 -8.24 3.78
N LEU A 24 1.85 -8.09 3.44
CA LEU A 24 1.43 -7.04 2.49
C LEU A 24 1.49 -5.64 3.09
N GLN A 25 1.26 -5.50 4.41
CA GLN A 25 1.40 -4.23 5.15
C GLN A 25 0.62 -3.06 4.51
N MET A 26 -0.61 -3.32 4.08
CA MET A 26 -1.46 -2.33 3.43
C MET A 26 -2.33 -1.62 4.47
N ASN A 27 -2.14 -0.30 4.65
CA ASN A 27 -2.91 0.52 5.59
C ASN A 27 -4.43 0.36 5.38
N THR A 28 -4.87 0.34 4.13
CA THR A 28 -6.28 0.18 3.74
C THR A 28 -6.95 -1.08 4.32
N THR A 29 -6.18 -2.15 4.58
CA THR A 29 -6.72 -3.38 5.18
C THR A 29 -6.96 -3.24 6.68
N VAL A 30 -6.12 -2.46 7.36
CA VAL A 30 -6.27 -2.10 8.78
C VAL A 30 -7.39 -1.07 8.94
N GLU A 31 -7.48 -0.07 8.06
CA GLU A 31 -8.58 0.90 8.04
C GLU A 31 -9.94 0.20 7.87
N TYR A 32 -10.00 -0.81 7.00
CA TYR A 32 -11.19 -1.64 6.84
C TYR A 32 -11.54 -2.36 8.15
N ALA A 33 -10.56 -3.00 8.79
CA ALA A 33 -10.76 -3.69 10.07
C ALA A 33 -11.24 -2.73 11.18
N ALA A 34 -10.71 -1.51 11.20
CA ALA A 34 -11.02 -0.50 12.21
C ALA A 34 -12.29 0.30 11.92
N LYS A 35 -12.89 0.16 10.72
CA LYS A 35 -13.99 1.00 10.21
C LYS A 35 -13.63 2.49 10.15
N LEU A 36 -12.38 2.80 9.79
CA LEU A 36 -11.81 4.17 9.77
C LEU A 36 -11.40 4.64 8.38
N ARG A 37 -12.09 4.16 7.33
CA ARG A 37 -11.76 4.49 5.94
C ARG A 37 -11.64 5.99 5.72
N GLY A 38 -10.58 6.39 5.03
CA GLY A 38 -10.34 7.78 4.62
C GLY A 38 -9.51 8.61 5.60
N GLN A 39 -8.97 8.00 6.66
CA GLN A 39 -7.98 8.66 7.51
C GLN A 39 -6.60 8.57 6.86
N ILE A 40 -5.94 9.72 6.63
CA ILE A 40 -4.60 9.79 6.03
C ILE A 40 -3.55 9.13 6.93
N ARG A 41 -3.75 9.18 8.25
CA ARG A 41 -2.83 8.62 9.24
C ARG A 41 -3.48 7.52 10.05
N MET A 42 -2.72 6.45 10.20
CA MET A 42 -2.89 5.50 11.29
C MET A 42 -1.75 5.69 12.30
N SER A 43 -2.12 5.76 13.58
CA SER A 43 -1.18 5.62 14.68
C SER A 43 -0.56 4.22 14.70
N TYR A 44 0.64 4.09 15.28
CA TYR A 44 1.26 2.78 15.50
C TYR A 44 0.33 1.82 16.25
N LYS A 45 -0.45 2.32 17.21
CA LYS A 45 -1.43 1.52 17.94
C LYS A 45 -2.52 0.95 17.03
N GLN A 46 -2.94 1.66 15.99
CA GLN A 46 -3.93 1.16 15.03
C GLN A 46 -3.35 0.05 14.15
N LEU A 47 -2.04 0.06 13.87
CA LEU A 47 -1.35 -1.02 13.14
C LEU A 47 -1.31 -2.35 13.91
N GLU A 48 -1.51 -2.32 15.22
CA GLU A 48 -1.49 -3.50 16.09
C GLU A 48 -2.87 -4.12 16.30
N ILE A 49 -3.91 -3.66 15.59
CA ILE A 49 -5.27 -4.20 15.75
C ILE A 49 -5.27 -5.72 15.45
N ASN A 50 -5.77 -6.51 16.41
CA ASN A 50 -5.91 -7.94 16.23
C ASN A 50 -7.12 -8.24 15.33
N SER A 51 -6.86 -8.44 14.03
CA SER A 51 -7.86 -8.74 13.02
C SER A 51 -7.28 -9.61 11.92
N LYS A 52 -8.07 -10.52 11.36
CA LYS A 52 -7.70 -11.33 10.19
C LYS A 52 -7.44 -10.48 8.93
N TYR A 53 -7.91 -9.23 8.91
CA TYR A 53 -7.64 -8.29 7.82
C TYR A 53 -6.34 -7.50 8.03
N ASN A 54 -5.70 -7.59 9.20
CA ASN A 54 -4.47 -6.86 9.45
C ASN A 54 -3.30 -7.53 8.71
N THR A 55 -2.94 -6.99 7.53
CA THR A 55 -1.84 -7.50 6.70
C THR A 55 -0.44 -7.10 7.19
N TYR A 56 -0.34 -6.41 8.34
CA TYR A 56 0.92 -6.28 9.07
C TYR A 56 1.19 -7.51 9.95
N LEU A 57 0.14 -8.11 10.52
CA LEU A 57 0.24 -9.24 11.44
C LEU A 57 0.03 -10.59 10.74
N ASN A 58 -0.76 -10.62 9.67
CA ASN A 58 -1.10 -11.84 8.94
C ASN A 58 -0.47 -11.82 7.55
N ARG A 59 0.15 -12.94 7.15
CA ARG A 59 0.69 -13.14 5.79
C ARG A 59 -0.43 -13.53 4.82
N GLY A 60 -0.19 -13.30 3.54
CA GLY A 60 -1.15 -13.59 2.47
C GLY A 60 -2.20 -12.51 2.29
N LEU A 61 -3.26 -12.85 1.54
CA LEU A 61 -4.40 -11.98 1.30
C LEU A 61 -5.35 -11.97 2.52
N PRO A 62 -6.09 -10.86 2.76
CA PRO A 62 -7.17 -10.86 3.74
C PRO A 62 -8.26 -11.88 3.36
N PRO A 63 -9.11 -12.30 4.32
CA PRO A 63 -10.09 -13.36 4.09
C PRO A 63 -11.21 -12.99 3.10
N SER A 64 -11.40 -11.70 2.81
CA SER A 64 -12.33 -11.24 1.78
C SER A 64 -11.89 -9.87 1.21
N PRO A 65 -12.43 -9.44 0.05
CA PRO A 65 -12.19 -8.11 -0.48
C PRO A 65 -12.61 -7.02 0.52
N ILE A 66 -11.78 -5.99 0.68
CA ILE A 66 -12.10 -4.88 1.57
C ILE A 66 -13.05 -3.86 0.93
N GLY A 67 -13.22 -3.85 -0.39
CA GLY A 67 -14.11 -2.91 -1.11
C GLY A 67 -14.42 -3.38 -2.53
N SER A 68 -15.14 -2.54 -3.27
CA SER A 68 -15.52 -2.81 -4.66
C SER A 68 -14.54 -2.15 -5.63
N PRO A 69 -13.69 -2.90 -6.35
CA PRO A 69 -12.75 -2.32 -7.29
C PRO A 69 -13.46 -1.80 -8.55
N GLY A 70 -12.98 -0.68 -9.10
CA GLY A 70 -13.37 -0.23 -10.43
C GLY A 70 -12.69 -1.07 -11.54
N GLU A 71 -13.12 -0.87 -12.78
CA GLU A 71 -12.61 -1.61 -13.95
C GLU A 71 -11.08 -1.49 -14.09
N ASP A 72 -10.53 -0.29 -13.92
CA ASP A 72 -9.08 -0.03 -14.01
C ASP A 72 -8.29 -0.88 -13.01
N ALA A 73 -8.77 -0.99 -11.77
CA ALA A 73 -8.13 -1.79 -10.73
C ALA A 73 -8.24 -3.28 -11.01
N MET A 74 -9.37 -3.76 -11.54
CA MET A 74 -9.54 -5.16 -11.94
C MET A 74 -8.61 -5.51 -13.11
N ARG A 75 -8.52 -4.66 -14.13
CA ARG A 75 -7.61 -4.88 -15.28
C ARG A 75 -6.16 -4.93 -14.84
N ALA A 76 -5.75 -4.02 -13.95
CA ALA A 76 -4.42 -3.99 -13.36
C ALA A 76 -4.09 -5.23 -12.52
N ALA A 77 -5.06 -5.75 -11.76
CA ALA A 77 -4.88 -6.98 -10.98
C ALA A 77 -4.68 -8.21 -11.88
N VAL A 78 -5.42 -8.30 -13.00
CA VAL A 78 -5.27 -9.40 -13.96
C VAL A 78 -4.00 -9.28 -14.80
N ASN A 79 -3.58 -8.05 -15.14
CA ASN A 79 -2.42 -7.77 -16.00
C ASN A 79 -1.43 -6.83 -15.29
N PRO A 80 -0.75 -7.29 -14.23
CA PRO A 80 0.22 -6.46 -13.51
C PRO A 80 1.46 -6.18 -14.36
N GLU A 81 1.96 -4.95 -14.29
CA GLU A 81 3.17 -4.54 -15.01
C GLU A 81 4.37 -5.38 -14.56
N ASN A 82 5.28 -5.73 -15.46
CA ASN A 82 6.48 -6.49 -15.09
C ASN A 82 7.43 -5.63 -14.26
N GLY A 83 7.97 -6.22 -13.19
CA GLY A 83 8.92 -5.55 -12.32
C GLY A 83 9.14 -6.35 -11.04
N ASP A 84 10.23 -6.04 -10.34
CA ASP A 84 10.67 -6.73 -9.13
C ASP A 84 10.42 -5.91 -7.85
N TRP A 85 9.65 -4.82 -7.96
CA TRP A 85 9.36 -3.93 -6.86
C TRP A 85 8.70 -4.66 -5.69
N LEU A 86 9.13 -4.32 -4.48
CA LEU A 86 8.60 -4.82 -3.22
C LEU A 86 8.00 -3.70 -2.38
N TYR A 87 8.31 -2.45 -2.68
CA TYR A 87 7.89 -1.28 -1.92
C TYR A 87 7.39 -0.20 -2.86
N PHE A 88 6.39 0.54 -2.40
CA PHE A 88 5.93 1.75 -3.07
C PHE A 88 5.50 2.80 -2.05
N ILE A 89 5.62 4.06 -2.41
CA ILE A 89 5.17 5.19 -1.59
C ILE A 89 4.86 6.39 -2.48
N THR A 90 3.75 7.06 -2.21
CA THR A 90 3.41 8.35 -2.81
C THR A 90 4.05 9.45 -1.97
N VAL A 91 5.16 10.04 -2.43
CA VAL A 91 5.93 11.03 -1.65
C VAL A 91 5.36 12.44 -1.72
N LYS A 92 4.57 12.74 -2.76
CA LYS A 92 3.73 13.94 -2.94
C LYS A 92 2.62 13.60 -3.95
N PRO A 93 1.56 14.41 -4.10
CA PRO A 93 0.52 14.14 -5.10
C PRO A 93 1.10 13.86 -6.49
N GLN A 94 0.59 12.81 -7.15
CA GLN A 94 1.04 12.34 -8.48
C GLN A 94 2.50 11.85 -8.56
N ASP A 95 3.20 11.67 -7.44
CA ASP A 95 4.57 11.13 -7.38
C ASP A 95 4.58 9.85 -6.52
N THR A 96 4.17 8.74 -7.13
CA THR A 96 4.30 7.39 -6.56
C THR A 96 5.56 6.72 -7.08
N ARG A 97 6.42 6.32 -6.14
CA ARG A 97 7.72 5.69 -6.44
C ARG A 97 7.70 4.23 -6.04
N PHE A 98 8.43 3.41 -6.80
CA PHE A 98 8.50 1.96 -6.64
C PHE A 98 9.95 1.49 -6.54
N THR A 99 10.24 0.57 -5.62
CA THR A 99 11.59 0.02 -5.44
C THR A 99 11.56 -1.40 -4.90
N ASN A 100 12.59 -2.19 -5.17
CA ASN A 100 12.87 -3.46 -4.51
C ASN A 100 13.79 -3.28 -3.27
N SER A 101 14.32 -2.08 -3.05
CA SER A 101 15.31 -1.78 -2.01
C SER A 101 14.67 -1.12 -0.79
N PHE A 102 14.81 -1.77 0.36
CA PHE A 102 14.31 -1.22 1.63
C PHE A 102 15.05 0.06 2.06
N SER A 103 16.35 0.17 1.77
CA SER A 103 17.12 1.39 2.08
C SER A 103 16.62 2.59 1.27
N GLN A 104 16.34 2.38 -0.02
CA GLN A 104 15.76 3.41 -0.89
C GLN A 104 14.35 3.81 -0.43
N PHE A 105 13.54 2.82 -0.05
CA PHE A 105 12.21 3.06 0.49
C PHE A 105 12.26 3.94 1.74
N ASN A 106 13.19 3.70 2.67
CA ASN A 106 13.33 4.50 3.88
C ASN A 106 13.73 5.96 3.61
N ILE A 107 14.51 6.21 2.56
CA ILE A 107 14.82 7.58 2.10
C ILE A 107 13.54 8.27 1.65
N TRP A 108 12.74 7.62 0.81
CA TRP A 108 11.46 8.17 0.34
C TRP A 108 10.43 8.31 1.47
N ALA A 109 10.46 7.45 2.48
CA ALA A 109 9.61 7.56 3.66
C ALA A 109 9.95 8.80 4.50
N ASN A 110 11.23 9.20 4.57
CA ASN A 110 11.61 10.47 5.18
C ASN A 110 11.11 11.67 4.37
N GLU A 111 11.21 11.61 3.04
CA GLU A 111 10.68 12.64 2.13
C GLU A 111 9.16 12.80 2.27
N PHE A 112 8.42 11.68 2.24
CA PHE A 112 6.98 11.66 2.51
C PHE A 112 6.62 12.36 3.82
N ARG A 113 7.30 12.02 4.93
CA ARG A 113 7.07 12.63 6.25
C ARG A 113 7.32 14.15 6.24
N ALA A 114 8.37 14.59 5.54
CA ALA A 114 8.65 16.01 5.39
C ALA A 114 7.57 16.72 4.58
N ASN A 115 7.15 16.14 3.46
CA ASN A 115 6.13 16.69 2.57
C ASN A 115 4.74 16.73 3.23
N GLU A 116 4.39 15.71 4.01
CA GLU A 116 3.18 15.67 4.82
C GLU A 116 3.17 16.79 5.87
N LYS A 117 4.28 16.97 6.60
CA LYS A 117 4.42 18.08 7.57
C LYS A 117 4.31 19.45 6.90
N ALA A 118 4.77 19.57 5.66
CA ALA A 118 4.64 20.78 4.84
C ALA A 118 3.22 20.99 4.28
N GLY A 119 2.30 20.03 4.44
CA GLY A 119 0.92 20.14 4.00
C GLY A 119 0.69 19.89 2.51
N LEU A 120 1.61 19.18 1.84
CA LEU A 120 1.52 18.89 0.39
C LEU A 120 0.41 17.89 0.01
N PHE A 121 -0.25 17.25 0.98
CA PHE A 121 -1.31 16.26 0.76
C PHE A 121 -2.71 16.78 1.12
N LYS A 122 -2.89 18.10 1.15
CA LYS A 122 -4.18 18.77 1.40
C LYS A 122 -5.02 18.89 0.14
#